data_AF-A0A7T7VT14-F1
#
_entry.id   AF-A0A7T7VT14-F1
#
_cell.length_a   1.000
_cell.length_b   1.000
_cell.length_c   1.000
_cell.angle_alpha   90.00
_cell.angle_beta   90.00
_cell.angle_gamma   90.00
#
_symmetry.space_group_name_H-M   'P 1'
#
loop_
_entity.id
_entity.type
_entity.pdbx_description
1 polymer ?
#
loop_
_entity_poly.entity_id
_entity_poly.type
_entity_poly.pdbx_seq_one_letter_code
_entity_poly.pdbx_strand_id
1 'polypeptide(L)'
;MAAPGPYRVVRGIVPREVWDQQQREEGIARRQAELGNKAAAQADYEADMALLADLQTWRADLLADRGDVVAAIWIDEGQGTAHIFHTDAVTKEALVPSTLQNFVAAQVVPQGANALEEARADIAAQLEAAGVEAQVAVDPLGGTVEVRPADIAALSKAAIAGKLRFPALVRIAAESQSAIYRQDIPIRSDPEAIWYPLEAHPDFAAIRALVEETPLPYFEPPPPGTPVSRQELRRPSKAGSLQQTHFLIAYGLTLDSIRKLRAAGFDPIEALDAMNGRQTIEKRAMTATDIVVAEPAGIDIADEGTDGFSSSVRWRVVEVLKGSAKPGDELRQRLASGMRTDAAGVTRYGQGMDDPTLLPGLPNSLEPGSRWVLHLSDALYRHSAYVQGGEGAARTDGKWYVNVPWMAPSLLDDDGMVRPVSGFPEPVALDELRERIAPIQHALGLAQAGDKQ
;
A
#
# COMPACT_ATOMS: atom_id res chain seq x y z
N MET A 1 -12.31 -29.46 -22.26
CA MET A 1 -12.02 -28.66 -23.46
C MET A 1 -11.94 -27.21 -23.02
N ALA A 2 -10.74 -26.63 -23.01
CA ALA A 2 -10.53 -25.25 -22.59
C ALA A 2 -11.04 -24.30 -23.69
N ALA A 3 -11.91 -23.37 -23.31
CA ALA A 3 -12.28 -22.25 -24.17
C ALA A 3 -11.04 -21.34 -24.33
N PRO A 4 -10.62 -20.99 -25.56
CA PRO A 4 -9.53 -20.05 -25.76
C PRO A 4 -10.01 -18.66 -25.27
N GLY A 5 -9.23 -18.01 -24.40
CA GLY A 5 -9.50 -16.63 -23.95
C GLY A 5 -9.53 -15.61 -25.11
N PRO A 6 -9.82 -14.33 -24.86
CA PRO A 6 -10.01 -13.34 -25.92
C PRO A 6 -8.69 -13.02 -26.63
N TYR A 7 -8.37 -13.78 -27.67
CA TYR A 7 -7.31 -13.43 -28.60
C TYR A 7 -7.73 -12.17 -29.37
N ARG A 8 -6.98 -11.08 -29.22
CA ARG A 8 -7.09 -9.94 -30.14
C ARG A 8 -6.61 -10.40 -31.51
N VAL A 9 -7.53 -10.55 -32.45
CA VAL A 9 -7.20 -10.88 -33.84
C VAL A 9 -6.69 -9.60 -34.51
N VAL A 10 -5.40 -9.54 -34.83
CA VAL A 10 -4.84 -8.48 -35.69
C VAL A 10 -5.35 -8.74 -37.11
N ARG A 11 -6.31 -7.94 -37.57
CA ARG A 11 -6.96 -8.09 -38.89
C ARG A 11 -6.18 -7.46 -40.04
N GLY A 12 -5.06 -6.81 -39.76
CA GLY A 12 -4.18 -6.20 -40.75
C GLY A 12 -3.20 -5.20 -40.12
N ILE A 13 -2.17 -4.84 -40.88
CA ILE A 13 -1.23 -3.76 -40.56
C ILE A 13 -1.55 -2.63 -41.54
N VAL A 14 -1.93 -1.46 -41.03
CA VAL A 14 -2.28 -0.28 -41.84
C VAL A 14 -1.12 0.71 -41.76
N PRO A 15 -0.70 1.35 -42.87
CA PRO A 15 0.27 2.45 -42.83
C PRO A 15 -0.20 3.56 -41.89
N ARG A 16 0.72 4.14 -41.11
CA ARG A 16 0.38 5.15 -40.08
C ARG A 16 -0.44 6.32 -40.64
N GLU A 17 -0.10 6.80 -41.83
CA GLU A 17 -0.81 7.89 -42.50
C GLU A 17 -2.28 7.57 -42.79
N VAL A 18 -2.57 6.32 -43.20
CA VAL A 18 -3.93 5.85 -43.48
C VAL A 18 -4.71 5.67 -42.17
N TRP A 19 -4.04 5.19 -41.12
CA TRP A 19 -4.63 5.09 -39.78
C TRP A 19 -4.99 6.47 -39.22
N ASP A 20 -4.08 7.43 -39.29
CA ASP A 20 -4.30 8.80 -38.80
C ASP A 20 -5.45 9.48 -39.56
N GLN A 21 -5.53 9.26 -40.88
CA GLN A 21 -6.65 9.75 -41.67
C GLN A 21 -7.99 9.12 -41.23
N GLN A 22 -8.02 7.79 -41.01
CA GLN A 22 -9.21 7.10 -40.53
C GLN A 22 -9.66 7.61 -39.16
N GLN A 23 -8.72 7.79 -38.22
CA GLN A 23 -9.01 8.33 -36.89
C GLN A 23 -9.54 9.77 -36.96
N ARG A 24 -8.98 10.60 -37.85
CA ARG A 24 -9.51 11.94 -38.12
C ARG A 24 -10.95 11.88 -38.62
N GLU A 25 -11.22 11.09 -39.65
CA GLU A 25 -12.55 10.96 -40.25
C GLU A 25 -13.58 10.42 -39.25
N GLU A 26 -13.22 9.42 -38.45
CA GLU A 26 -14.05 8.87 -37.36
C GLU A 26 -14.32 9.92 -36.27
N GLY A 27 -13.29 10.67 -35.85
CA GLY A 27 -13.42 11.73 -34.86
C GLY A 27 -14.34 12.86 -35.27
N ILE A 28 -14.29 13.26 -36.55
CA ILE A 28 -15.21 14.24 -37.15
C ILE A 28 -16.62 13.66 -37.28
N ALA A 29 -16.76 12.41 -37.73
CA ALA A 29 -18.06 11.76 -37.91
C ALA A 29 -18.82 11.61 -36.58
N ARG A 30 -18.12 11.27 -35.49
CA ARG A 30 -18.69 11.22 -34.15
C ARG A 30 -19.20 12.58 -33.69
N ARG A 31 -18.38 13.63 -33.82
CA ARG A 31 -18.78 15.01 -33.49
C ARG A 31 -19.92 15.51 -34.38
N GLN A 32 -19.96 15.10 -35.65
CA GLN A 32 -21.06 15.43 -36.55
C GLN A 32 -22.38 14.81 -36.09
N ALA A 33 -22.36 13.60 -35.51
CA ALA A 33 -23.55 12.98 -34.93
C ALA A 33 -24.08 13.76 -33.71
N GLU A 34 -23.19 14.41 -32.95
CA GLU A 34 -23.53 15.20 -31.76
C GLU A 34 -23.96 16.64 -32.12
N LEU A 35 -23.23 17.31 -33.03
CA LEU A 35 -23.42 18.71 -33.39
C LEU A 35 -24.37 18.93 -34.58
N GLY A 36 -24.73 17.86 -35.30
CA GLY A 36 -25.63 17.89 -36.46
C GLY A 36 -25.09 18.63 -37.70
N ASN A 37 -23.85 19.13 -37.67
CA ASN A 37 -23.24 19.91 -38.74
C ASN A 37 -21.77 19.52 -38.95
N LYS A 38 -21.43 19.11 -40.18
CA LYS A 38 -20.08 18.68 -40.56
C LYS A 38 -19.02 19.78 -40.43
N ALA A 39 -19.33 21.02 -40.79
CA ALA A 39 -18.40 22.14 -40.68
C ALA A 39 -18.13 22.51 -39.22
N ALA A 40 -19.17 22.47 -38.37
CA ALA A 40 -19.02 22.66 -36.93
C ALA A 40 -18.19 21.53 -36.29
N ALA A 41 -18.44 20.28 -36.68
CA ALA A 41 -17.67 19.12 -36.23
C ALA A 41 -16.20 19.15 -36.66
N GLN A 42 -15.92 19.65 -37.87
CA GLN A 42 -14.54 19.84 -38.35
C GLN A 42 -13.81 20.89 -37.53
N ALA A 43 -14.44 22.06 -37.30
CA ALA A 43 -13.85 23.15 -36.53
C ALA A 43 -13.62 22.77 -35.06
N ASP A 44 -14.56 22.04 -34.46
CA ASP A 44 -14.45 21.51 -33.09
C ASP A 44 -13.30 20.50 -32.97
N TYR A 45 -13.22 19.55 -33.91
CA TYR A 45 -12.09 18.60 -33.98
C TYR A 45 -10.74 19.31 -34.14
N GLU A 46 -10.65 20.30 -35.02
CA GLU A 46 -9.41 21.05 -35.25
C GLU A 46 -9.01 21.88 -34.02
N ALA A 47 -9.98 22.43 -33.29
CA ALA A 47 -9.74 23.13 -32.03
C ALA A 47 -9.17 22.19 -30.96
N ASP A 48 -9.73 20.98 -30.82
CA ASP A 48 -9.22 19.97 -29.88
C ASP A 48 -7.81 19.51 -30.24
N MET A 49 -7.52 19.32 -31.53
CA MET A 49 -6.17 18.96 -31.99
C MET A 49 -5.17 20.09 -31.77
N ALA A 50 -5.58 21.35 -31.93
CA ALA A 50 -4.75 22.51 -31.61
C ALA A 50 -4.47 22.60 -30.10
N LEU A 51 -5.49 22.41 -29.26
CA LEU A 51 -5.34 22.34 -27.81
C LEU A 51 -4.38 21.22 -27.39
N LEU A 52 -4.51 20.03 -28.00
CA LEU A 52 -3.62 18.91 -27.74
C LEU A 52 -2.16 19.25 -28.10
N ALA A 53 -1.93 19.91 -29.24
CA ALA A 53 -0.60 20.37 -29.65
C ALA A 53 -0.04 21.42 -28.66
N ASP A 54 -0.87 22.34 -28.19
CA ASP A 54 -0.47 23.33 -27.18
C ASP A 54 -0.11 22.65 -25.85
N LEU A 55 -0.89 21.66 -25.39
CA LEU A 55 -0.59 20.87 -24.19
C LEU A 55 0.72 20.07 -24.33
N GLN A 56 0.97 19.47 -25.50
CA GLN A 56 2.20 18.72 -25.78
C GLN A 56 3.43 19.63 -25.79
N THR A 57 3.33 20.81 -26.38
CA THR A 57 4.38 21.84 -26.40
C THR A 57 4.66 22.33 -24.99
N TRP A 58 3.62 22.76 -24.27
CA TRP A 58 3.72 23.20 -22.88
C TRP A 58 4.36 22.15 -21.98
N ARG A 59 3.98 20.87 -22.12
CA ARG A 59 4.60 19.77 -21.36
C ARG A 59 6.10 19.68 -21.62
N ALA A 60 6.51 19.72 -22.89
CA ALA A 60 7.91 19.57 -23.26
C ALA A 60 8.77 20.70 -22.70
N ASP A 61 8.32 21.95 -22.86
CA ASP A 61 9.01 23.13 -22.37
C ASP A 61 9.07 23.14 -20.84
N LEU A 62 7.94 22.89 -20.17
CA LEU A 62 7.86 22.97 -18.72
C LEU A 62 8.69 21.88 -18.02
N LEU A 63 8.71 20.65 -18.54
CA LEU A 63 9.55 19.60 -17.95
C LEU A 63 11.05 19.88 -18.14
N ALA A 64 11.43 20.51 -19.25
CA ALA A 64 12.82 20.90 -19.48
C ALA A 64 13.27 22.04 -18.54
N ASP A 65 12.41 23.03 -18.33
CA ASP A 65 12.76 24.23 -17.56
C ASP A 65 12.56 24.06 -16.05
N ARG A 66 11.57 23.27 -15.63
CA ARG A 66 11.09 23.19 -14.24
C ARG A 66 11.07 21.79 -13.66
N GLY A 67 11.95 20.91 -14.13
CA GLY A 67 12.16 19.58 -13.54
C GLY A 67 12.59 19.63 -12.06
N ASP A 68 13.01 20.78 -11.53
CA ASP A 68 13.28 21.00 -10.12
C ASP A 68 12.03 20.87 -9.24
N VAL A 69 10.87 21.27 -9.76
CA VAL A 69 9.59 21.27 -9.01
C VAL A 69 8.48 20.48 -9.68
N VAL A 70 8.58 20.17 -10.97
CA VAL A 70 7.60 19.37 -11.72
C VAL A 70 8.13 17.94 -11.83
N ALA A 71 7.35 16.96 -11.36
CA ALA A 71 7.70 15.54 -11.38
C ALA A 71 7.30 14.86 -12.69
N ALA A 72 6.08 15.13 -13.16
CA ALA A 72 5.54 14.57 -14.39
C ALA A 72 4.33 15.38 -14.89
N ILE A 73 4.05 15.25 -16.19
CA ILE A 73 2.82 15.77 -16.80
C ILE A 73 2.25 14.67 -17.71
N TRP A 74 1.03 14.23 -17.41
CA TRP A 74 0.29 13.26 -18.21
C TRP A 74 -0.76 13.96 -19.03
N ILE A 75 -0.86 13.64 -20.31
CA ILE A 75 -1.85 14.20 -21.23
C ILE A 75 -2.81 13.07 -21.61
N ASP A 76 -4.10 13.26 -21.37
CA ASP A 76 -5.16 12.43 -21.93
C ASP A 76 -5.49 12.95 -23.32
N GLU A 77 -4.88 12.34 -24.34
CA GLU A 77 -5.06 12.72 -25.74
C GLU A 77 -6.51 12.54 -26.22
N GLY A 78 -7.28 11.66 -25.57
CA GLY A 78 -8.69 11.42 -25.90
C GLY A 78 -9.64 12.49 -25.36
N GLN A 79 -9.21 13.23 -24.33
CA GLN A 79 -10.01 14.28 -23.68
C GLN A 79 -9.44 15.69 -23.87
N GLY A 80 -8.21 15.82 -24.39
CA GLY A 80 -7.55 17.12 -24.49
C GLY A 80 -7.29 17.75 -23.13
N THR A 81 -7.07 16.92 -22.10
CA THR A 81 -6.78 17.36 -20.73
C THR A 81 -5.41 16.88 -20.30
N ALA A 82 -4.85 17.51 -19.27
CA ALA A 82 -3.61 17.07 -18.67
C ALA A 82 -3.67 17.05 -17.15
N HIS A 83 -2.77 16.28 -16.55
CA HIS A 83 -2.56 16.24 -15.11
C HIS A 83 -1.08 16.52 -14.83
N ILE A 84 -0.80 17.58 -14.07
CA ILE A 84 0.55 17.92 -13.60
C ILE A 84 0.78 17.45 -12.16
N PHE A 85 1.95 16.85 -11.93
CA PHE A 85 2.45 16.50 -10.61
C PHE A 85 3.58 17.46 -10.27
N HIS A 86 3.40 18.28 -9.25
CA HIS A 86 4.38 19.29 -8.85
C HIS A 86 4.58 19.32 -7.34
N THR A 87 5.71 19.84 -6.87
CA THR A 87 5.98 20.04 -5.44
C THR A 87 5.15 21.20 -4.88
N ASP A 88 5.03 21.26 -3.55
CA ASP A 88 4.32 22.34 -2.85
C ASP A 88 5.05 23.69 -2.90
N ALA A 89 6.28 23.73 -3.41
CA ALA A 89 7.07 24.94 -3.61
C ALA A 89 6.50 25.90 -4.67
N VAL A 90 5.54 25.46 -5.48
CA VAL A 90 4.95 26.24 -6.57
C VAL A 90 3.47 25.92 -6.75
N THR A 91 2.69 26.88 -7.25
CA THR A 91 1.27 26.66 -7.55
C THR A 91 1.05 26.29 -9.03
N LYS A 92 -0.08 25.64 -9.32
CA LYS A 92 -0.52 25.33 -10.68
C LYS A 92 -0.57 26.59 -11.56
N GLU A 93 -1.08 27.71 -11.05
CA GLU A 93 -1.25 28.95 -11.81
C GLU A 93 0.08 29.57 -12.24
N ALA A 94 1.15 29.31 -11.49
CA ALA A 94 2.50 29.75 -11.83
C ALA A 94 3.18 28.85 -12.88
N LEU A 95 2.70 27.61 -13.07
CA LEU A 95 3.25 26.63 -14.01
C LEU A 95 2.45 26.52 -15.31
N VAL A 96 1.14 26.75 -15.24
CA VAL A 96 0.21 26.52 -16.36
C VAL A 96 -0.22 27.85 -16.97
N PRO A 97 0.02 28.07 -18.29
CA PRO A 97 -0.49 29.23 -19.01
C PRO A 97 -2.01 29.39 -18.84
N SER A 98 -2.49 30.63 -18.73
CA SER A 98 -3.91 30.93 -18.46
C SER A 98 -4.86 30.31 -19.48
N THR A 99 -4.42 30.13 -20.72
CA THR A 99 -5.18 29.48 -21.80
C THR A 99 -5.39 27.98 -21.56
N LEU A 100 -4.50 27.32 -20.82
CA LEU A 100 -4.51 25.88 -20.56
C LEU A 100 -5.06 25.52 -19.17
N GLN A 101 -5.20 26.48 -18.26
CA GLN A 101 -5.55 26.22 -16.85
C GLN A 101 -6.84 25.42 -16.65
N ASN A 102 -7.85 25.61 -17.51
CA ASN A 102 -9.12 24.88 -17.42
C ASN A 102 -9.02 23.42 -17.86
N PHE A 103 -7.94 23.05 -18.56
CA PHE A 103 -7.70 21.72 -19.11
C PHE A 103 -6.67 20.93 -18.31
N VAL A 104 -6.03 21.55 -17.31
CA VAL A 104 -4.98 20.95 -16.50
C VAL A 104 -5.46 20.72 -15.07
N ALA A 105 -5.49 19.48 -14.59
CA ALA A 105 -5.59 19.16 -13.17
C ALA A 105 -4.20 19.15 -12.53
N ALA A 106 -4.10 19.36 -11.21
CA ALA A 106 -2.82 19.39 -10.49
C ALA A 106 -2.88 18.56 -9.21
N GLN A 107 -1.76 17.89 -8.91
CA GLN A 107 -1.54 17.15 -7.68
C GLN A 107 -0.16 17.49 -7.10
N VAL A 108 -0.12 17.71 -5.79
CA VAL A 108 1.13 17.95 -5.06
C VAL A 108 1.85 16.62 -4.79
N VAL A 109 3.15 16.56 -5.06
CA VAL A 109 4.00 15.38 -4.87
C VAL A 109 5.32 15.72 -4.17
N PRO A 110 6.03 14.73 -3.57
CA PRO A 110 7.17 15.02 -2.70
C PRO A 110 8.44 15.52 -3.41
N GLN A 111 8.63 15.21 -4.70
CA GLN A 111 9.89 15.46 -5.41
C GLN A 111 9.66 15.92 -6.85
N GLY A 112 10.54 16.77 -7.38
CA GLY A 112 10.59 17.12 -8.81
C GLY A 112 11.34 16.06 -9.65
N ALA A 113 11.18 16.13 -10.97
CA ALA A 113 11.75 15.18 -11.93
C ALA A 113 13.29 15.10 -11.88
N ASN A 114 13.98 16.21 -11.64
CA ASN A 114 15.45 16.25 -11.64
C ASN A 114 16.03 15.33 -10.56
N ALA A 115 15.51 15.39 -9.33
CA ALA A 115 15.98 14.55 -8.22
C ALA A 115 15.66 13.06 -8.48
N LEU A 116 14.50 12.77 -9.07
CA LEU A 116 14.07 11.42 -9.41
C LEU A 116 14.94 10.83 -10.54
N GLU A 117 15.21 11.60 -11.58
CA GLU A 117 16.05 11.18 -12.71
C GLU A 117 17.52 11.04 -12.33
N GLU A 118 18.04 11.91 -11.45
CA GLU A 118 19.39 11.76 -10.90
C GLU A 118 19.51 10.45 -10.11
N ALA A 119 18.56 10.18 -9.20
CA ALA A 119 18.54 8.92 -8.45
C ALA A 119 18.35 7.70 -9.36
N ARG A 120 17.53 7.79 -10.41
CA ARG A 120 17.32 6.74 -11.41
C ARG A 120 18.60 6.44 -12.18
N ALA A 121 19.28 7.48 -12.66
CA ALA A 121 20.53 7.33 -13.42
C ALA A 121 21.65 6.76 -12.54
N ASP A 122 21.79 7.24 -11.32
CA ASP A 122 22.78 6.76 -10.36
C ASP A 122 22.59 5.27 -10.06
N ILE A 123 21.39 4.85 -9.64
CA ILE A 123 21.16 3.43 -9.32
C ILE A 123 21.28 2.53 -10.55
N ALA A 124 20.84 2.98 -11.73
CA ALA A 124 20.98 2.22 -12.97
C ALA A 124 22.46 1.98 -13.33
N ALA A 125 23.31 3.00 -13.20
CA ALA A 125 24.75 2.88 -13.46
C ALA A 125 25.42 1.93 -12.46
N GLN A 126 25.02 1.99 -11.17
CA GLN A 126 25.53 1.07 -10.16
C GLN A 126 25.13 -0.40 -10.43
N LEU A 127 23.89 -0.63 -10.86
CA LEU A 127 23.38 -1.96 -11.23
C LEU A 127 24.14 -2.54 -12.43
N GLU A 128 24.37 -1.75 -13.47
CA GLU A 128 25.16 -2.14 -14.65
C GLU A 128 26.60 -2.51 -14.25
N ALA A 129 27.26 -1.64 -13.47
CA ALA A 129 28.62 -1.88 -12.99
C ALA A 129 28.72 -3.12 -12.07
N ALA A 130 27.67 -3.42 -11.30
CA ALA A 130 27.59 -4.60 -10.44
C ALA A 130 27.23 -5.89 -11.21
N GLY A 131 26.79 -5.79 -12.46
CA GLY A 131 26.29 -6.91 -13.26
C GLY A 131 24.97 -7.47 -12.73
N VAL A 132 24.13 -6.63 -12.13
CA VAL A 132 22.82 -7.01 -11.59
C VAL A 132 21.71 -6.57 -12.54
N GLU A 133 20.97 -7.53 -13.06
CA GLU A 133 19.83 -7.26 -13.96
C GLU A 133 18.61 -6.76 -13.16
N ALA A 134 18.13 -5.57 -13.49
CA ALA A 134 16.93 -4.98 -12.90
C ALA A 134 16.26 -3.98 -13.84
N GLN A 135 14.94 -3.88 -13.76
CA GLN A 135 14.19 -2.74 -14.30
C GLN A 135 14.25 -1.59 -13.29
N VAL A 136 14.50 -0.38 -13.77
CA VAL A 136 14.48 0.85 -12.96
C VAL A 136 13.47 1.82 -13.54
N ALA A 137 12.52 2.28 -12.72
CA ALA A 137 11.47 3.20 -13.13
C ALA A 137 11.26 4.31 -12.10
N VAL A 138 10.84 5.49 -12.55
CA VAL A 138 10.42 6.58 -11.66
C VAL A 138 8.94 6.43 -11.35
N ASP A 139 8.58 6.57 -10.08
CA ASP A 139 7.22 6.77 -9.60
C ASP A 139 7.05 8.24 -9.15
N PRO A 140 6.48 9.11 -10.01
CA PRO A 140 6.29 10.52 -9.70
C PRO A 140 5.30 10.76 -8.55
N LEU A 141 4.34 9.84 -8.35
CA LEU A 141 3.30 9.97 -7.32
C LEU A 141 3.89 9.74 -5.93
N GLY A 142 4.63 8.64 -5.77
CA GLY A 142 5.34 8.34 -4.53
C GLY A 142 6.60 9.18 -4.32
N GLY A 143 7.09 9.87 -5.36
CA GLY A 143 8.36 10.60 -5.30
C GLY A 143 9.55 9.65 -5.09
N THR A 144 9.51 8.48 -5.73
CA THR A 144 10.54 7.44 -5.56
C THR A 144 11.02 6.87 -6.90
N VAL A 145 12.11 6.13 -6.85
CA VAL A 145 12.64 5.32 -7.94
C VAL A 145 12.50 3.85 -7.56
N GLU A 146 11.71 3.11 -8.32
CA GLU A 146 11.53 1.68 -8.13
C GLU A 146 12.60 0.88 -8.86
N VAL A 147 13.24 -0.04 -8.13
CA VAL A 147 14.16 -1.04 -8.67
C VAL A 147 13.49 -2.41 -8.57
N ARG A 148 13.23 -3.03 -9.71
CA ARG A 148 12.65 -4.37 -9.85
C ARG A 148 13.72 -5.33 -10.37
N PRO A 149 14.50 -5.98 -9.48
CA PRO A 149 15.55 -6.89 -9.89
C PRO A 149 14.98 -8.22 -10.42
N ALA A 150 15.69 -8.81 -11.38
CA ALA A 150 15.39 -10.18 -11.84
C ALA A 150 15.71 -11.22 -10.76
N ASP A 151 16.72 -10.94 -9.93
CA ASP A 151 17.11 -11.73 -8.75
C ASP A 151 17.44 -10.82 -7.56
N ILE A 152 16.55 -10.80 -6.57
CA ILE A 152 16.70 -10.00 -5.35
C ILE A 152 17.88 -10.49 -4.49
N ALA A 153 18.18 -11.79 -4.51
CA ALA A 153 19.32 -12.33 -3.76
C ALA A 153 20.65 -11.88 -4.39
N ALA A 154 20.73 -11.78 -5.72
CA ALA A 154 21.88 -11.20 -6.40
C ALA A 154 22.04 -9.71 -6.07
N LEU A 155 20.94 -8.94 -6.04
CA LEU A 155 20.93 -7.54 -5.63
C LEU A 155 21.45 -7.36 -4.19
N SER A 156 20.93 -8.14 -3.24
CA SER A 156 21.36 -8.13 -1.84
C SER A 156 22.85 -8.44 -1.70
N LYS A 157 23.35 -9.49 -2.38
CA LYS A 157 24.79 -9.83 -2.37
C LYS A 157 25.66 -8.70 -2.89
N ALA A 158 25.24 -8.02 -3.96
CA ALA A 158 25.98 -6.89 -4.52
C ALA A 158 26.01 -5.71 -3.55
N ALA A 159 24.89 -5.42 -2.87
CA ALA A 159 24.82 -4.38 -1.86
C ALA A 159 25.70 -4.66 -0.63
N ILE A 160 25.66 -5.89 -0.10
CA ILE A 160 26.53 -6.32 1.01
C ILE A 160 28.02 -6.23 0.63
N ALA A 161 28.35 -6.54 -0.63
CA ALA A 161 29.69 -6.38 -1.16
C ALA A 161 30.11 -4.91 -1.38
N GLY A 162 29.24 -3.94 -1.04
CA GLY A 162 29.48 -2.50 -1.20
C GLY A 162 29.47 -2.02 -2.65
N LYS A 163 28.98 -2.84 -3.59
CA LYS A 163 28.90 -2.49 -5.02
C LYS A 163 27.68 -1.63 -5.33
N LEU A 164 26.66 -1.69 -4.48
CA LEU A 164 25.45 -0.89 -4.59
C LEU A 164 25.29 -0.05 -3.32
N ARG A 165 24.89 1.20 -3.51
CA ARG A 165 24.45 2.13 -2.49
C ARG A 165 23.10 2.63 -2.92
N PHE A 166 22.10 2.49 -2.05
CA PHE A 166 20.74 2.90 -2.37
C PHE A 166 20.51 4.35 -1.94
N PRO A 167 20.24 5.27 -2.89
CA PRO A 167 19.79 6.62 -2.57
C PRO A 167 18.50 6.61 -1.74
N ALA A 168 18.26 7.68 -0.99
CA ALA A 168 17.06 7.81 -0.14
C ALA A 168 15.74 7.69 -0.92
N LEU A 169 15.74 8.00 -2.23
CA LEU A 169 14.58 7.91 -3.11
C LEU A 169 14.37 6.51 -3.70
N VAL A 170 15.32 5.58 -3.55
CA VAL A 170 15.22 4.25 -4.17
C VAL A 170 14.41 3.29 -3.29
N ARG A 171 13.50 2.55 -3.92
CA ARG A 171 12.70 1.48 -3.32
C ARG A 171 12.88 0.19 -4.11
N ILE A 172 12.80 -0.94 -3.42
CA ILE A 172 12.82 -2.25 -4.07
C ILE A 172 11.39 -2.65 -4.39
N ALA A 173 11.10 -2.85 -5.67
CA ALA A 173 9.84 -3.39 -6.16
C ALA A 173 10.04 -4.86 -6.51
N ALA A 174 9.87 -5.73 -5.52
CA ALA A 174 9.97 -7.18 -5.70
C ALA A 174 8.66 -7.78 -6.25
N GLU A 175 8.72 -9.02 -6.75
CA GLU A 175 7.50 -9.79 -7.01
C GLU A 175 6.72 -9.94 -5.70
N SER A 176 5.54 -9.31 -5.65
CA SER A 176 4.67 -9.36 -4.49
C SER A 176 4.24 -10.80 -4.24
N GLN A 177 4.49 -11.30 -3.02
CA GLN A 177 4.01 -12.59 -2.59
C GLN A 177 2.87 -12.42 -1.59
N SER A 178 1.86 -13.28 -1.73
CA SER A 178 0.88 -13.52 -0.69
C SER A 178 1.24 -14.82 0.03
N ALA A 179 0.72 -14.98 1.23
CA ALA A 179 0.75 -16.27 1.88
C ALA A 179 0.02 -17.33 1.03
N ILE A 180 0.43 -18.58 1.22
CA ILE A 180 0.09 -19.72 0.38
C ILE A 180 -1.26 -20.28 0.82
N TYR A 181 -2.24 -20.15 -0.07
CA TYR A 181 -3.48 -20.88 0.07
C TYR A 181 -3.28 -22.34 -0.31
N ARG A 182 -3.37 -23.23 0.68
CA ARG A 182 -3.49 -24.66 0.39
C ARG A 182 -4.76 -24.90 -0.42
N GLN A 183 -4.59 -25.57 -1.56
CA GLN A 183 -5.67 -25.88 -2.49
C GLN A 183 -6.40 -27.17 -2.10
N ASP A 184 -5.76 -28.01 -1.27
CA ASP A 184 -6.21 -29.34 -0.89
C ASP A 184 -7.01 -29.40 0.42
N ILE A 185 -7.29 -28.24 1.04
CA ILE A 185 -7.98 -28.18 2.34
C ILE A 185 -9.50 -28.04 2.20
N PRO A 186 -10.31 -28.66 3.08
CA PRO A 186 -11.78 -28.70 2.97
C PRO A 186 -12.47 -27.34 2.85
N ILE A 187 -11.91 -26.31 3.50
CA ILE A 187 -12.42 -24.94 3.47
C ILE A 187 -12.54 -24.37 2.04
N ARG A 188 -11.84 -24.95 1.05
CA ARG A 188 -11.93 -24.50 -0.36
C ARG A 188 -13.20 -24.94 -1.07
N SER A 189 -13.85 -26.00 -0.60
CA SER A 189 -15.13 -26.42 -1.16
C SER A 189 -16.30 -25.51 -0.73
N ASP A 190 -16.08 -24.67 0.29
CA ASP A 190 -17.06 -23.74 0.82
C ASP A 190 -16.38 -22.40 1.13
N PRO A 191 -16.43 -21.42 0.21
CA PRO A 191 -15.78 -20.13 0.40
C PRO A 191 -16.20 -19.37 1.66
N GLU A 192 -17.41 -19.60 2.18
CA GLU A 192 -17.91 -18.94 3.40
C GLU A 192 -17.32 -19.55 4.67
N ALA A 193 -16.76 -20.75 4.59
CA ALA A 193 -16.20 -21.45 5.74
C ALA A 193 -15.03 -20.70 6.39
N ILE A 194 -14.38 -19.77 5.68
CA ILE A 194 -13.38 -18.85 6.25
C ILE A 194 -13.95 -18.05 7.43
N TRP A 195 -15.24 -17.74 7.41
CA TRP A 195 -15.89 -16.90 8.40
C TRP A 195 -16.42 -17.68 9.61
N TYR A 196 -16.64 -18.99 9.50
CA TYR A 196 -17.31 -19.78 10.53
C TYR A 196 -16.68 -19.67 11.93
N PRO A 197 -15.33 -19.70 12.10
CA PRO A 197 -14.75 -19.50 13.42
C PRO A 197 -14.99 -18.10 14.00
N LEU A 198 -15.11 -17.08 13.15
CA LEU A 198 -15.40 -15.71 13.58
C LEU A 198 -16.88 -15.58 13.97
N GLU A 199 -17.79 -16.18 13.20
CA GLU A 199 -19.24 -16.16 13.50
C GLU A 199 -19.60 -16.95 14.76
N ALA A 200 -18.80 -17.97 15.09
CA ALA A 200 -18.92 -18.72 16.33
C ALA A 200 -18.41 -17.96 17.57
N HIS A 201 -17.80 -16.78 17.40
CA HIS A 201 -17.29 -15.98 18.52
C HIS A 201 -18.45 -15.52 19.43
N PRO A 202 -18.33 -15.61 20.77
CA PRO A 202 -19.42 -15.28 21.70
C PRO A 202 -19.98 -13.86 21.55
N ASP A 203 -19.13 -12.89 21.20
CA ASP A 203 -19.53 -11.50 21.03
C ASP A 203 -20.07 -11.18 19.62
N PHE A 204 -20.07 -12.12 18.67
CA PHE A 204 -20.34 -11.84 17.25
C PHE A 204 -21.66 -11.09 17.03
N ALA A 205 -22.77 -11.61 17.57
CA ALA A 205 -24.08 -11.01 17.41
C ALA A 205 -24.17 -9.61 18.03
N ALA A 206 -23.50 -9.40 19.18
CA ALA A 206 -23.53 -8.13 19.89
C ALA A 206 -22.64 -7.06 19.22
N ILE A 207 -21.48 -7.44 18.71
CA ILE A 207 -20.62 -6.56 17.90
C ILE A 207 -21.35 -6.19 16.62
N ARG A 208 -21.99 -7.15 15.94
CA ARG A 208 -22.76 -6.87 14.72
C ARG A 208 -23.88 -5.87 14.95
N ALA A 209 -24.66 -6.04 16.02
CA ALA A 209 -25.72 -5.09 16.37
C ALA A 209 -25.14 -3.67 16.60
N LEU A 210 -24.00 -3.58 17.30
CA LEU A 210 -23.31 -2.32 17.52
C LEU A 210 -22.84 -1.67 16.20
N VAL A 211 -22.28 -2.46 15.28
CA VAL A 211 -21.85 -2.00 13.95
C VAL A 211 -23.05 -1.49 13.13
N GLU A 212 -24.16 -2.23 13.08
CA GLU A 212 -25.38 -1.85 12.36
C GLU A 212 -25.97 -0.53 12.86
N GLU A 213 -25.79 -0.20 14.14
CA GLU A 213 -26.27 1.04 14.73
C GLU A 213 -25.31 2.23 14.54
N THR A 214 -24.05 1.98 14.20
CA THR A 214 -22.99 2.99 14.12
C THR A 214 -23.03 3.72 12.77
N PRO A 215 -23.34 5.04 12.73
CA PRO A 215 -23.20 5.82 11.51
C PRO A 215 -21.72 6.04 11.19
N LEU A 216 -21.33 5.76 9.95
CA LEU A 216 -19.97 5.93 9.45
C LEU A 216 -19.91 7.04 8.38
N PRO A 217 -18.77 7.74 8.24
CA PRO A 217 -18.60 8.77 7.23
C PRO A 217 -18.38 8.18 5.84
N TYR A 218 -19.37 8.34 4.97
CA TYR A 218 -19.27 8.04 3.54
C TYR A 218 -19.05 9.33 2.75
N PHE A 219 -18.08 9.30 1.84
CA PHE A 219 -17.89 10.36 0.87
C PHE A 219 -18.68 10.04 -0.40
N GLU A 220 -19.64 10.90 -0.74
CA GLU A 220 -20.24 10.84 -2.05
C GLU A 220 -19.34 11.58 -3.04
N PRO A 221 -19.01 10.96 -4.20
CA PRO A 221 -18.34 11.68 -5.26
C PRO A 221 -19.18 12.91 -5.60
N PRO A 222 -18.54 14.06 -5.85
CA PRO A 222 -19.28 15.28 -6.09
C PRO A 222 -20.21 15.12 -7.30
N PRO A 223 -21.44 15.65 -7.26
CA PRO A 223 -22.29 15.73 -8.44
C PRO A 223 -21.56 16.46 -9.57
N PRO A 224 -21.84 16.12 -10.85
CA PRO A 224 -21.22 16.80 -11.99
C PRO A 224 -21.30 18.33 -11.86
N GLY A 225 -20.15 19.01 -11.96
CA GLY A 225 -20.05 20.48 -11.82
C GLY A 225 -19.84 21.01 -10.40
N THR A 226 -19.63 20.14 -9.41
CA THR A 226 -19.37 20.54 -8.00
C THR A 226 -17.94 20.11 -7.61
N PRO A 227 -17.11 20.96 -6.98
CA PRO A 227 -15.75 20.59 -6.62
C PRO A 227 -15.62 19.92 -5.24
N VAL A 228 -16.69 19.94 -4.43
CA VAL A 228 -16.63 19.52 -3.02
C VAL A 228 -17.34 18.18 -2.85
N SER A 229 -16.60 17.18 -2.38
CA SER A 229 -17.17 15.90 -1.96
C SER A 229 -18.06 16.11 -0.74
N ARG A 230 -19.26 15.53 -0.74
CA ARG A 230 -20.16 15.59 0.42
C ARG A 230 -19.85 14.42 1.35
N GLN A 231 -19.60 14.72 2.62
CA GLN A 231 -19.52 13.71 3.66
C GLN A 231 -20.90 13.51 4.26
N GLU A 232 -21.41 12.27 4.25
CA GLU A 232 -22.65 11.91 4.91
C GLU A 232 -22.43 10.78 5.92
N LEU A 233 -23.07 10.89 7.08
CA LEU A 233 -23.09 9.82 8.07
C LEU A 233 -24.21 8.84 7.73
N ARG A 234 -23.84 7.60 7.42
CA ARG A 234 -24.80 6.55 7.06
C ARG A 234 -24.48 5.27 7.83
N ARG A 235 -25.53 4.55 8.23
CA ARG A 235 -25.36 3.21 8.79
C ARG A 235 -24.86 2.25 7.70
N PRO A 236 -23.98 1.30 8.03
CA PRO A 236 -23.54 0.29 7.08
C PRO A 236 -24.72 -0.58 6.61
N SER A 237 -24.61 -1.10 5.40
CA SER A 237 -25.57 -2.11 4.89
C SER A 237 -25.43 -3.41 5.70
N LYS A 238 -26.43 -4.31 5.63
CA LYS A 238 -26.33 -5.62 6.33
C LYS A 238 -25.06 -6.40 5.96
N ALA A 239 -24.64 -6.32 4.69
CA ALA A 239 -23.41 -6.97 4.22
C ALA A 239 -22.17 -6.25 4.74
N GLY A 240 -22.17 -4.90 4.71
CA GLY A 240 -21.07 -4.11 5.27
C GLY A 240 -20.89 -4.34 6.77
N SER A 241 -21.99 -4.41 7.54
CA SER A 241 -21.93 -4.70 8.97
C SER A 241 -21.40 -6.10 9.26
N LEU A 242 -21.81 -7.09 8.46
CA LEU A 242 -21.31 -8.46 8.57
C LEU A 242 -19.79 -8.50 8.35
N GLN A 243 -19.32 -7.92 7.25
CA GLN A 243 -17.90 -7.87 6.91
C GLN A 243 -17.08 -7.12 7.97
N GLN A 244 -17.56 -5.97 8.45
CA GLN A 244 -16.87 -5.23 9.51
C GLN A 244 -16.79 -6.05 10.81
N THR A 245 -17.86 -6.78 11.16
CA THR A 245 -17.87 -7.66 12.33
C THR A 245 -16.83 -8.77 12.21
N HIS A 246 -16.70 -9.41 11.05
CA HIS A 246 -15.67 -10.41 10.79
C HIS A 246 -14.27 -9.82 11.05
N PHE A 247 -13.94 -8.67 10.49
CA PHE A 247 -12.62 -8.07 10.68
C PHE A 247 -12.33 -7.65 12.12
N LEU A 248 -13.29 -7.06 12.84
CA LEU A 248 -13.10 -6.69 14.25
C LEU A 248 -12.73 -7.92 15.09
N ILE A 249 -13.41 -9.05 14.86
CA ILE A 249 -13.15 -10.30 15.58
C ILE A 249 -11.84 -10.94 15.12
N ALA A 250 -11.53 -10.91 13.81
CA ALA A 250 -10.26 -11.39 13.28
C ALA A 250 -9.07 -10.62 13.88
N TYR A 251 -9.22 -9.32 14.14
CA TYR A 251 -8.21 -8.51 14.85
C TYR A 251 -8.21 -8.71 16.38
N GLY A 252 -9.10 -9.55 16.91
CA GLY A 252 -9.16 -9.90 18.33
C GLY A 252 -9.96 -8.93 19.20
N LEU A 253 -10.77 -8.05 18.61
CA LEU A 253 -11.61 -7.13 19.37
C LEU A 253 -12.83 -7.85 19.95
N THR A 254 -13.03 -7.62 21.25
CA THR A 254 -14.23 -8.04 22.00
C THR A 254 -15.21 -6.89 22.15
N LEU A 255 -16.46 -7.19 22.47
CA LEU A 255 -17.47 -6.16 22.73
C LEU A 255 -17.05 -5.22 23.87
N ASP A 256 -16.43 -5.78 24.92
CA ASP A 256 -15.90 -5.01 26.05
C ASP A 256 -14.80 -4.04 25.62
N SER A 257 -13.84 -4.50 24.81
CA SER A 257 -12.76 -3.65 24.30
C SER A 257 -13.29 -2.50 23.44
N ILE A 258 -14.27 -2.76 22.56
CA ILE A 258 -14.89 -1.74 21.73
C ILE A 258 -15.60 -0.69 22.59
N ARG A 259 -16.34 -1.13 23.62
CA ARG A 259 -17.04 -0.21 24.54
C ARG A 259 -16.08 0.66 25.33
N LYS A 260 -14.99 0.08 25.85
CA LYS A 260 -13.95 0.81 26.60
C LYS A 260 -13.28 1.88 25.73
N LEU A 261 -12.90 1.52 24.50
CA LEU A 261 -12.31 2.46 23.56
C LEU A 261 -13.28 3.59 23.21
N ARG A 262 -14.54 3.27 22.90
CA ARG A 262 -15.57 4.29 22.60
C ARG A 262 -15.82 5.23 23.76
N ALA A 263 -15.84 4.73 24.99
CA ALA A 263 -15.98 5.55 26.18
C ALA A 263 -14.81 6.54 26.35
N ALA A 264 -13.62 6.21 25.82
CA ALA A 264 -12.45 7.06 25.79
C ALA A 264 -12.36 7.94 24.52
N GLY A 265 -13.37 7.94 23.64
CA GLY A 265 -13.40 8.74 22.42
C GLY A 265 -12.74 8.08 21.19
N PHE A 266 -12.38 6.79 21.28
CA PHE A 266 -11.76 6.04 20.18
C PHE A 266 -12.73 4.99 19.65
N ASP A 267 -13.13 5.07 18.38
CA ASP A 267 -14.08 4.11 17.80
C ASP A 267 -13.40 3.09 16.87
N PRO A 268 -13.27 1.81 17.28
CA PRO A 268 -12.68 0.76 16.43
C PRO A 268 -13.46 0.49 15.15
N ILE A 269 -14.76 0.76 15.12
CA ILE A 269 -15.60 0.55 13.92
C ILE A 269 -15.27 1.63 12.88
N GLU A 270 -15.12 2.88 13.30
CA GLU A 270 -14.63 3.96 12.45
C GLU A 270 -13.17 3.73 12.03
N ALA A 271 -12.34 3.22 12.96
CA ALA A 271 -10.97 2.84 12.68
C ALA A 271 -10.92 1.84 11.52
N LEU A 272 -11.74 0.79 11.56
CA LEU A 272 -11.78 -0.21 10.50
C LEU A 272 -12.19 0.38 9.13
N ASP A 273 -13.19 1.25 9.09
CA ASP A 273 -13.63 1.91 7.84
C ASP A 273 -12.52 2.80 7.22
N ALA A 274 -11.67 3.37 8.08
CA ALA A 274 -10.58 4.23 7.67
C ALA A 274 -9.39 3.48 7.04
N MET A 275 -9.38 2.14 7.01
CA MET A 275 -8.26 1.32 6.49
C MET A 275 -7.91 1.61 5.02
N ASN A 276 -8.85 2.15 4.24
CA ASN A 276 -8.62 2.57 2.85
C ASN A 276 -7.97 3.97 2.76
N GLY A 277 -6.77 4.12 3.35
CA GLY A 277 -5.95 5.35 3.22
C GLY A 277 -6.28 6.51 4.16
N ARG A 278 -7.15 6.31 5.17
CA ARG A 278 -7.57 7.35 6.14
C ARG A 278 -7.11 7.05 7.58
N GLN A 279 -6.18 6.10 7.74
CA GLN A 279 -5.69 5.64 9.04
C GLN A 279 -4.76 6.66 9.69
N THR A 280 -5.12 7.13 10.88
CA THR A 280 -4.21 7.83 11.80
C THR A 280 -3.45 6.82 12.68
N ILE A 281 -2.44 7.28 13.41
CA ILE A 281 -1.68 6.47 14.38
C ILE A 281 -2.62 5.82 15.42
N GLU A 282 -3.60 6.58 15.92
CA GLU A 282 -4.57 6.12 16.90
C GLU A 282 -5.49 5.03 16.33
N LYS A 283 -5.94 5.22 15.08
CA LYS A 283 -6.81 4.25 14.40
C LYS A 283 -6.11 2.91 14.17
N ARG A 284 -4.83 2.95 13.85
CA ARG A 284 -3.95 1.78 13.76
C ARG A 284 -3.78 1.09 15.12
N ALA A 285 -3.52 1.88 16.16
CA ALA A 285 -3.31 1.34 17.49
C ALA A 285 -4.53 0.62 18.09
N MET A 286 -5.76 0.97 17.66
CA MET A 286 -6.98 0.27 18.08
C MET A 286 -7.09 -1.16 17.55
N THR A 287 -6.44 -1.50 16.43
CA THR A 287 -6.62 -2.80 15.75
C THR A 287 -5.41 -3.74 15.87
N ALA A 288 -4.24 -3.24 16.31
CA ALA A 288 -3.13 -4.08 16.75
C ALA A 288 -3.39 -4.66 18.15
N THR A 289 -3.00 -5.91 18.44
CA THR A 289 -3.05 -6.43 19.81
C THR A 289 -1.86 -5.88 20.61
N ASP A 290 -0.68 -5.98 20.02
CA ASP A 290 0.59 -5.55 20.58
C ASP A 290 1.26 -4.53 19.64
N ILE A 291 1.81 -3.48 20.23
CA ILE A 291 2.71 -2.54 19.55
C ILE A 291 4.01 -2.55 20.34
N VAL A 292 5.11 -2.88 19.70
CA VAL A 292 6.41 -3.04 20.37
C VAL A 292 7.52 -2.38 19.57
N VAL A 293 8.55 -1.90 20.27
CA VAL A 293 9.86 -1.68 19.67
C VAL A 293 10.66 -2.96 19.86
N ALA A 294 11.17 -3.54 18.77
CA ALA A 294 11.88 -4.80 18.82
C ALA A 294 13.09 -4.83 17.87
N GLU A 295 14.04 -5.71 18.19
CA GLU A 295 15.24 -5.97 17.38
C GLU A 295 15.14 -7.37 16.77
N PRO A 296 15.57 -7.57 15.51
CA PRO A 296 15.57 -8.90 14.91
C PRO A 296 16.59 -9.80 15.62
N ALA A 297 16.10 -10.88 16.21
CA ALA A 297 16.91 -11.90 16.90
C ALA A 297 17.27 -13.08 15.99
N GLY A 298 16.51 -13.30 14.91
CA GLY A 298 16.81 -14.27 13.88
C GLY A 298 15.78 -14.24 12.77
N ILE A 299 16.23 -14.49 11.54
CA ILE A 299 15.40 -14.48 10.33
C ILE A 299 15.54 -15.84 9.68
N ASP A 300 14.41 -16.51 9.44
CA ASP A 300 14.35 -17.72 8.63
C ASP A 300 13.55 -17.42 7.36
N ILE A 301 14.28 -17.18 6.27
CA ILE A 301 13.71 -16.80 4.97
C ILE A 301 12.98 -17.95 4.27
N ALA A 302 13.14 -19.19 4.75
CA ALA A 302 12.56 -20.39 4.17
C ALA A 302 11.98 -21.30 5.27
N ASP A 303 11.02 -20.75 6.02
CA ASP A 303 10.29 -21.43 7.10
C ASP A 303 8.88 -21.78 6.61
N GLU A 304 8.78 -22.59 5.56
CA GLU A 304 7.48 -23.05 5.07
C GLU A 304 6.80 -23.93 6.13
N GLY A 305 5.53 -23.63 6.42
CA GLY A 305 4.76 -24.32 7.45
C GLY A 305 3.37 -24.73 6.97
N THR A 306 2.66 -25.50 7.79
CA THR A 306 1.25 -25.87 7.50
C THR A 306 0.29 -24.67 7.56
N ASP A 307 0.72 -23.58 8.19
CA ASP A 307 -0.04 -22.33 8.38
C ASP A 307 -0.11 -21.45 7.12
N GLY A 308 0.63 -21.80 6.06
CA GLY A 308 0.58 -21.13 4.76
C GLY A 308 1.56 -19.98 4.56
N PHE A 309 2.36 -19.60 5.54
CA PHE A 309 3.36 -18.54 5.38
C PHE A 309 4.72 -19.07 4.90
N SER A 310 5.56 -18.18 4.38
CA SER A 310 6.82 -18.54 3.69
C SER A 310 8.06 -18.39 4.58
N SER A 311 8.03 -17.47 5.55
CA SER A 311 9.17 -17.16 6.39
C SER A 311 8.76 -16.80 7.81
N SER A 312 9.75 -16.75 8.70
CA SER A 312 9.56 -16.21 10.04
C SER A 312 10.69 -15.29 10.48
N VAL A 313 10.32 -14.36 11.36
CA VAL A 313 11.27 -13.50 12.07
C VAL A 313 11.03 -13.68 13.56
N ARG A 314 12.13 -13.92 14.28
CA ARG A 314 12.19 -13.87 15.74
C ARG A 314 12.62 -12.49 16.15
N TRP A 315 11.88 -11.89 17.06
CA TRP A 315 12.07 -10.53 17.54
C TRP A 315 12.37 -10.55 19.03
N ARG A 316 13.34 -9.76 19.47
CA ARG A 316 13.54 -9.46 20.89
C ARG A 316 12.87 -8.13 21.20
N VAL A 317 11.90 -8.13 22.09
CA VAL A 317 11.19 -6.92 22.52
C VAL A 317 12.14 -6.05 23.34
N VAL A 318 12.32 -4.81 22.90
CA VAL A 318 13.06 -3.76 23.61
C VAL A 318 12.11 -2.97 24.48
N GLU A 319 10.97 -2.58 23.92
CA GLU A 319 9.97 -1.75 24.57
C GLU A 319 8.57 -2.19 24.16
N VAL A 320 7.61 -2.02 25.05
CA VAL A 320 6.21 -2.33 24.81
C VAL A 320 5.43 -1.03 24.82
N LEU A 321 4.96 -0.66 23.64
CA LEU A 321 4.13 0.52 23.42
C LEU A 321 2.65 0.21 23.67
N LYS A 322 2.19 -1.03 23.44
CA LYS A 322 0.83 -1.47 23.73
C LYS A 322 0.81 -2.99 23.79
N GLY A 323 -0.08 -3.57 24.60
CA GLY A 323 -0.35 -5.01 24.59
C GLY A 323 0.18 -5.71 25.84
N SER A 324 0.43 -7.01 25.70
CA SER A 324 0.75 -7.92 26.82
C SER A 324 2.18 -8.46 26.80
N ALA A 325 2.93 -8.17 25.72
CA ALA A 325 4.36 -8.43 25.65
C ALA A 325 5.12 -7.72 26.80
N LYS A 326 6.35 -8.17 27.05
CA LYS A 326 7.27 -7.55 28.02
C LYS A 326 8.63 -7.27 27.38
N PRO A 327 9.36 -6.24 27.83
CA PRO A 327 10.77 -6.09 27.48
C PRO A 327 11.55 -7.38 27.77
N GLY A 328 12.32 -7.84 26.77
CA GLY A 328 13.07 -9.10 26.80
C GLY A 328 12.32 -10.32 26.27
N ASP A 329 11.01 -10.24 26.03
CA ASP A 329 10.27 -11.34 25.39
C ASP A 329 10.82 -11.63 23.98
N GLU A 330 10.80 -12.91 23.59
CA GLU A 330 10.99 -13.32 22.20
C GLU A 330 9.61 -13.52 21.55
N LEU A 331 9.33 -12.76 20.48
CA LEU A 331 8.12 -12.89 19.67
C LEU A 331 8.46 -13.53 18.33
N ARG A 332 7.52 -14.29 17.77
CA ARG A 332 7.68 -14.89 16.44
C ARG A 332 6.64 -14.34 15.48
N GLN A 333 7.10 -13.87 14.34
CA GLN A 333 6.26 -13.30 13.31
C GLN A 333 6.29 -14.16 12.06
N ARG A 334 5.13 -14.45 11.47
CA ARG A 334 4.99 -15.04 10.14
C ARG A 334 4.84 -13.95 9.09
N LEU A 335 5.50 -14.13 7.95
CA LEU A 335 5.53 -13.18 6.84
C LEU A 335 5.27 -13.91 5.52
N ALA A 336 4.70 -13.18 4.56
CA ALA A 336 4.50 -13.67 3.21
C ALA A 336 5.80 -13.64 2.40
N SER A 337 6.69 -12.68 2.69
CA SER A 337 8.05 -12.61 2.16
C SER A 337 8.81 -13.89 2.43
N GLY A 338 9.76 -14.24 1.56
CA GLY A 338 10.62 -15.40 1.75
C GLY A 338 11.01 -16.07 0.46
N MET A 339 11.77 -17.17 0.59
CA MET A 339 12.09 -18.06 -0.51
C MET A 339 11.02 -19.14 -0.61
N ARG A 340 10.48 -19.33 -1.81
CA ARG A 340 9.50 -20.37 -2.11
C ARG A 340 9.90 -21.12 -3.37
N THR A 341 9.70 -22.42 -3.37
CA THR A 341 9.83 -23.24 -4.58
C THR A 341 8.52 -23.22 -5.37
N ASP A 342 8.57 -22.75 -6.62
CA ASP A 342 7.40 -22.74 -7.50
C ASP A 342 7.05 -24.16 -8.01
N ALA A 343 5.91 -24.29 -8.70
CA ALA A 343 5.45 -25.57 -9.24
C ALA A 343 6.40 -26.19 -10.29
N ALA A 344 7.31 -25.39 -10.86
CA ALA A 344 8.35 -25.86 -11.77
C ALA A 344 9.64 -26.30 -11.03
N GLY A 345 9.64 -26.24 -9.69
CA GLY A 345 10.79 -26.61 -8.86
C GLY A 345 11.83 -25.49 -8.71
N VAL A 346 11.52 -24.26 -9.12
CA VAL A 346 12.47 -23.13 -9.03
C VAL A 346 12.21 -22.37 -7.74
N THR A 347 13.24 -22.29 -6.88
CA THR A 347 13.20 -21.46 -5.69
C THR A 347 13.38 -19.99 -6.06
N ARG A 348 12.44 -19.14 -5.66
CA ARG A 348 12.47 -17.70 -5.88
C ARG A 348 12.23 -16.97 -4.57
N TYR A 349 12.94 -15.87 -4.37
CA TYR A 349 12.59 -14.92 -3.32
C TYR A 349 11.48 -14.00 -3.83
N GLY A 350 10.49 -13.73 -2.98
CA GLY A 350 9.58 -12.61 -3.19
C GLY A 350 9.28 -11.89 -1.88
N GLN A 351 8.66 -10.73 -2.01
CA GLN A 351 8.43 -9.81 -0.91
C GLN A 351 6.93 -9.62 -0.71
N GLY A 352 6.45 -9.68 0.51
CA GLY A 352 5.11 -9.24 0.88
C GLY A 352 5.02 -7.72 0.82
N MET A 353 3.87 -7.20 0.39
CA MET A 353 3.67 -5.76 0.17
C MET A 353 3.94 -4.90 1.41
N ASP A 354 3.59 -5.40 2.60
CA ASP A 354 3.75 -4.72 3.89
C ASP A 354 4.83 -5.38 4.78
N ASP A 355 5.66 -6.25 4.22
CA ASP A 355 6.69 -6.98 4.96
C ASP A 355 8.06 -6.28 4.83
N PRO A 356 8.89 -6.31 5.89
CA PRO A 356 10.25 -5.80 5.83
C PRO A 356 11.11 -6.67 4.92
N THR A 357 12.17 -6.08 4.35
CA THR A 357 13.08 -6.85 3.50
C THR A 357 13.91 -7.81 4.37
N LEU A 358 13.85 -9.10 4.06
CA LEU A 358 14.52 -10.13 4.88
C LEU A 358 15.97 -10.37 4.47
N LEU A 359 16.36 -9.88 3.29
CA LEU A 359 17.71 -10.02 2.76
C LEU A 359 18.55 -8.78 3.13
N PRO A 360 19.77 -8.97 3.66
CA PRO A 360 20.59 -7.85 4.14
C PRO A 360 21.11 -6.95 3.03
N GLY A 361 21.51 -5.73 3.40
CA GLY A 361 22.07 -4.70 2.51
C GLY A 361 21.05 -4.01 1.60
N LEU A 362 19.77 -4.36 1.67
CA LEU A 362 18.71 -3.73 0.88
C LEU A 362 18.01 -2.61 1.65
N PRO A 363 17.33 -1.66 0.98
CA PRO A 363 16.49 -0.68 1.66
C PRO A 363 15.49 -1.36 2.62
N ASN A 364 15.40 -0.85 3.85
CA ASN A 364 14.56 -1.39 4.91
C ASN A 364 14.81 -2.88 5.21
N SER A 365 16.05 -3.36 5.03
CA SER A 365 16.43 -4.71 5.44
C SER A 365 16.50 -4.84 6.96
N LEU A 366 16.13 -6.02 7.45
CA LEU A 366 16.30 -6.40 8.84
C LEU A 366 17.79 -6.66 9.15
N GLU A 367 18.49 -5.61 9.57
CA GLU A 367 19.90 -5.72 9.97
C GLU A 367 20.04 -5.99 11.48
N PRO A 368 21.06 -6.76 11.92
CA PRO A 368 21.39 -6.87 13.33
C PRO A 368 21.61 -5.50 13.97
N GLY A 369 20.93 -5.24 15.09
CA GLY A 369 20.99 -3.95 15.79
C GLY A 369 20.00 -2.89 15.29
N SER A 370 19.30 -3.13 14.17
CA SER A 370 18.18 -2.28 13.77
C SER A 370 16.99 -2.45 14.72
N ARG A 371 16.26 -1.36 14.94
CA ARG A 371 15.07 -1.34 15.80
C ARG A 371 13.83 -1.08 14.98
N TRP A 372 12.75 -1.76 15.33
CA TRP A 372 11.52 -1.73 14.54
C TRP A 372 10.32 -1.54 15.44
N VAL A 373 9.42 -0.65 15.03
CA VAL A 373 8.06 -0.58 15.58
C VAL A 373 7.20 -1.59 14.83
N LEU A 374 6.67 -2.56 15.56
CA LEU A 374 5.84 -3.65 15.04
C LEU A 374 4.40 -3.50 15.53
N HIS A 375 3.43 -3.70 14.63
CA HIS A 375 1.99 -3.74 14.94
C HIS A 375 1.49 -5.17 14.76
N LEU A 376 1.44 -5.92 15.84
CA LEU A 376 1.28 -7.36 15.82
C LEU A 376 -0.15 -7.77 16.22
N SER A 377 -0.62 -8.88 15.66
CA SER A 377 -1.87 -9.54 16.07
C SER A 377 -1.74 -11.05 16.07
N ASP A 378 -1.96 -11.68 17.24
CA ASP A 378 -2.01 -13.14 17.40
C ASP A 378 -3.36 -13.71 16.96
N ALA A 379 -4.46 -13.00 17.23
CA ALA A 379 -5.80 -13.35 16.77
C ALA A 379 -5.85 -13.39 15.23
N LEU A 380 -5.28 -12.37 14.58
CA LEU A 380 -5.24 -12.33 13.12
C LEU A 380 -4.35 -13.41 12.55
N TYR A 381 -3.24 -13.75 13.22
CA TYR A 381 -2.42 -14.88 12.82
C TYR A 381 -3.21 -16.18 12.85
N ARG A 382 -3.95 -16.48 13.94
CA ARG A 382 -4.76 -17.71 14.04
C ARG A 382 -5.81 -17.77 12.94
N HIS A 383 -6.49 -16.66 12.67
CA HIS A 383 -7.46 -16.61 11.58
C HIS A 383 -6.78 -16.77 10.20
N SER A 384 -5.68 -16.08 9.95
CA SER A 384 -4.93 -16.18 8.68
C SER A 384 -4.42 -17.60 8.44
N ALA A 385 -3.87 -18.25 9.46
CA ALA A 385 -3.43 -19.64 9.40
C ALA A 385 -4.60 -20.59 9.11
N TYR A 386 -5.78 -20.36 9.71
CA TYR A 386 -6.99 -21.11 9.39
C TYR A 386 -7.41 -20.95 7.93
N VAL A 387 -7.41 -19.70 7.43
CA VAL A 387 -7.80 -19.41 6.04
C VAL A 387 -6.80 -19.98 5.04
N GLN A 388 -5.52 -19.98 5.35
CA GLN A 388 -4.45 -20.40 4.43
C GLN A 388 -4.19 -21.91 4.48
N GLY A 389 -4.08 -22.45 5.69
CA GLY A 389 -3.66 -23.81 5.98
C GLY A 389 -4.76 -24.76 6.45
N GLY A 390 -5.93 -24.23 6.84
CA GLY A 390 -7.08 -25.01 7.32
C GLY A 390 -7.18 -25.15 8.84
N GLU A 391 -8.13 -25.96 9.29
CA GLU A 391 -8.33 -26.24 10.72
C GLU A 391 -7.07 -26.86 11.35
N GLY A 392 -6.66 -26.31 12.50
CA GLY A 392 -5.47 -26.77 13.22
C GLY A 392 -4.13 -26.38 12.58
N ALA A 393 -4.13 -25.58 11.51
CA ALA A 393 -2.91 -25.20 10.81
C ALA A 393 -2.02 -24.21 11.58
N ALA A 394 -2.61 -23.43 12.50
CA ALA A 394 -1.88 -22.49 13.33
C ALA A 394 -0.86 -23.22 14.20
N ARG A 395 0.40 -22.78 14.12
CA ARG A 395 1.49 -23.27 14.97
C ARG A 395 1.21 -23.00 16.45
N THR A 396 1.52 -23.98 17.29
CA THR A 396 1.30 -23.93 18.76
C THR A 396 2.61 -23.90 19.55
N ASP A 397 3.76 -24.07 18.88
CA ASP A 397 5.09 -24.00 19.46
C ASP A 397 5.54 -22.53 19.66
N GLY A 398 4.96 -21.87 20.66
CA GLY A 398 5.30 -20.50 21.04
C GLY A 398 4.22 -19.47 20.69
N LYS A 399 4.56 -18.19 20.81
CA LYS A 399 3.66 -17.06 20.51
C LYS A 399 3.93 -16.57 19.09
N TRP A 400 2.93 -16.76 18.22
CA TRP A 400 3.01 -16.45 16.81
C TRP A 400 2.08 -15.28 16.45
N TYR A 401 2.60 -14.39 15.62
CA TYR A 401 1.96 -13.15 15.22
C TYR A 401 2.08 -12.95 13.70
N VAL A 402 1.22 -12.08 13.18
CA VAL A 402 1.39 -11.44 11.87
C VAL A 402 1.34 -9.93 12.09
N ASN A 403 1.82 -9.16 11.10
CA ASN A 403 1.50 -7.73 11.08
C ASN A 403 0.01 -7.55 10.85
N VAL A 404 -0.57 -6.52 11.46
CA VAL A 404 -1.88 -6.06 11.01
C VAL A 404 -1.73 -5.44 9.61
N PRO A 405 -2.54 -5.84 8.62
CA PRO A 405 -2.51 -5.28 7.28
C PRO A 405 -2.52 -3.76 7.30
N TRP A 406 -1.81 -3.13 6.36
CA TRP A 406 -1.73 -1.66 6.23
C TRP A 406 -1.04 -0.96 7.42
N MET A 407 -0.45 -1.72 8.34
CA MET A 407 0.47 -1.25 9.39
C MET A 407 1.82 -1.93 9.22
N ALA A 408 2.48 -1.61 8.11
CA ALA A 408 3.80 -2.14 7.83
C ALA A 408 4.76 -1.86 9.00
N PRO A 409 5.68 -2.79 9.31
CA PRO A 409 6.77 -2.55 10.23
C PRO A 409 7.49 -1.25 9.87
N SER A 410 7.91 -0.53 10.90
CA SER A 410 8.56 0.76 10.73
C SER A 410 9.95 0.72 11.34
N LEU A 411 10.95 1.07 10.56
CA LEU A 411 12.33 1.20 11.03
C LEU A 411 12.41 2.41 11.97
N LEU A 412 12.95 2.21 13.16
CA LEU A 412 13.33 3.28 14.07
C LEU A 412 14.76 3.68 13.74
N ASP A 413 14.93 4.88 13.19
CA ASP A 413 16.25 5.40 12.86
C ASP A 413 16.98 5.97 14.09
N ASP A 414 18.25 6.35 13.89
CA ASP A 414 19.12 6.87 14.95
C ASP A 414 18.64 8.21 15.52
N ASP A 415 17.82 8.95 14.77
CA ASP A 415 17.21 10.21 15.20
C ASP A 415 15.93 9.99 16.03
N GLY A 416 15.52 8.73 16.24
CA GLY A 416 14.30 8.37 16.97
C GLY A 416 13.03 8.51 16.14
N MET A 417 13.14 8.58 14.81
CA MET A 417 12.00 8.66 13.89
C MET A 417 11.58 7.26 13.43
N VAL A 418 10.28 7.01 13.50
CA VAL A 418 9.62 5.78 13.08
C VAL A 418 9.22 5.91 11.61
N ARG A 419 9.86 5.14 10.73
CA ARG A 419 9.69 5.19 9.26
C ARG A 419 9.09 3.90 8.71
N PRO A 420 7.83 3.92 8.22
CA PRO A 420 7.20 2.72 7.66
C PRO A 420 7.85 2.23 6.38
N VAL A 421 7.83 0.91 6.17
CA VAL A 421 8.31 0.28 4.92
C VAL A 421 7.51 0.78 3.70
N SER A 422 6.19 0.91 3.82
CA SER A 422 5.30 1.32 2.73
C SER A 422 5.09 2.84 2.62
N GLY A 423 5.89 3.65 3.32
CA GLY A 423 5.85 5.12 3.24
C GLY A 423 4.59 5.80 3.81
N PHE A 424 3.64 5.04 4.36
CA PHE A 424 2.41 5.54 4.97
C PHE A 424 2.12 4.86 6.32
N PRO A 425 1.87 5.62 7.42
CA PRO A 425 1.71 7.06 7.47
C PRO A 425 3.06 7.76 7.35
N GLU A 426 3.07 9.08 7.34
CA GLU A 426 4.32 9.83 7.35
C GLU A 426 5.19 9.45 8.56
N PRO A 427 6.53 9.57 8.45
CA PRO A 427 7.42 9.35 9.57
C PRO A 427 7.01 10.15 10.81
N VAL A 428 7.09 9.52 11.98
CA VAL A 428 6.70 10.13 13.26
C VAL A 428 7.77 9.92 14.31
N ALA A 429 7.97 10.89 15.20
CA ALA A 429 8.88 10.70 16.33
C ALA A 429 8.34 9.61 17.28
N LEU A 430 9.22 8.77 17.84
CA LEU A 430 8.81 7.71 18.75
C LEU A 430 8.08 8.24 20.00
N ASP A 431 8.46 9.41 20.50
CA ASP A 431 7.78 10.06 21.62
C ASP A 431 6.36 10.50 21.26
N GLU A 432 6.16 11.10 20.08
CA GLU A 432 4.82 11.45 19.60
C GLU A 432 3.96 10.19 19.42
N LEU A 433 4.55 9.11 18.87
CA LEU A 433 3.86 7.83 18.78
C LEU A 433 3.39 7.35 20.16
N ARG A 434 4.25 7.38 21.19
CA ARG A 434 3.90 7.02 22.57
C ARG A 434 2.75 7.88 23.12
N GLU A 435 2.87 9.19 22.99
CA GLU A 435 1.86 10.13 23.49
C GLU A 435 0.49 9.89 22.86
N ARG A 436 0.45 9.67 21.54
CA ARG A 436 -0.80 9.48 20.79
C ARG A 436 -1.49 8.16 21.09
N ILE A 437 -0.75 7.10 21.43
CA ILE A 437 -1.33 5.80 21.77
C ILE A 437 -1.65 5.63 23.25
N ALA A 438 -1.06 6.44 24.14
CA ALA A 438 -1.24 6.31 25.60
C ALA A 438 -2.71 6.34 26.06
N PRO A 439 -3.60 7.21 25.53
CA PRO A 439 -5.01 7.19 25.89
C PRO A 439 -5.72 5.87 25.55
N ILE A 440 -5.34 5.22 24.43
CA ILE A 440 -5.88 3.91 24.02
C ILE A 440 -5.41 2.82 24.99
N GLN A 441 -4.13 2.82 25.38
CA GLN A 441 -3.62 1.89 26.38
C GLN A 441 -4.37 2.03 27.71
N HIS A 442 -4.55 3.27 28.18
CA HIS A 442 -5.26 3.56 29.42
C HIS A 442 -6.71 3.07 29.36
N ALA A 443 -7.42 3.33 28.25
CA ALA A 443 -8.80 2.89 28.05
C ALA A 443 -8.94 1.35 28.12
N LEU A 444 -7.96 0.63 27.57
CA LEU A 444 -7.92 -0.83 27.60
C LEU A 444 -7.41 -1.43 28.92
N GLY A 445 -6.96 -0.59 29.87
CA GLY A 445 -6.36 -1.04 31.12
C GLY A 445 -4.99 -1.69 30.93
N LEU A 446 -4.28 -1.32 29.86
CA LEU A 446 -2.96 -1.85 29.49
C LEU A 446 -1.79 -0.97 29.92
N ALA A 447 -2.07 0.20 30.50
CA ALA A 447 -1.03 1.12 30.94
C ALA A 447 -0.07 0.44 31.93
N GLN A 448 1.23 0.51 31.66
CA GLN A 448 2.23 -0.02 32.58
C GLN A 448 2.23 0.81 33.87
N ALA A 449 2.25 0.14 35.01
CA ALA A 449 2.51 0.77 36.30
C ALA A 449 4.00 1.19 36.33
N GLY A 450 4.33 2.36 35.79
CA GLY A 450 5.73 2.75 35.66
C GLY A 450 5.96 4.13 35.07
N ASP A 451 5.36 5.17 35.67
CA ASP A 451 5.91 6.53 35.64
C ASP A 451 5.61 7.20 36.98
N LYS A 452 6.39 6.81 37.98
CA LYS A 452 6.72 7.67 39.11
C LYS A 452 8.23 7.68 39.23
N GLN A 453 8.86 8.66 38.57
CA GLN A 453 10.10 9.26 39.06
C GLN A 453 10.04 10.76 38.84
#